data_AF-G2FYA5-F1
#
_entry.id   AF-G2FYA5-F1
#
_cell.length_a   1.000
_cell.length_b   1.000
_cell.length_c   1.000
_cell.angle_alpha   90.00
_cell.angle_beta   90.00
_cell.angle_gamma   90.00
#
_symmetry.space_group_name_H-M   'P 1'
#
loop_
_entity.id
_entity.type
_entity.pdbx_description
1 polymer ?
#
loop_
_entity_poly.entity_id
_entity_poly.type
_entity_poly.pdbx_seq_one_letter_code
_entity_poly.pdbx_strand_id
1 'polypeptide(L)'
;MIEFDALDEQCPECNGLGRTENPTWFEYWHKDLFRTLGTQEKLNIVKEAAPDQPDKPIFFICKECHGKGKVLTAEGKRLVEFMRFWLNPNY
;
A
#
# COMPACT_ATOMS: atom_id res chain seq x y z
N MET A 1 12.70 24.68 -17.20
CA MET A 1 12.68 24.18 -15.81
C MET A 1 11.97 22.85 -15.85
N ILE A 2 12.55 21.79 -15.27
CA ILE A 2 11.89 20.47 -15.25
C ILE A 2 10.81 20.52 -14.17
N GLU A 3 9.58 20.19 -14.54
CA GLU A 3 8.49 20.01 -13.58
C GLU A 3 8.62 18.63 -12.95
N PHE A 4 9.13 18.57 -11.72
CA PHE A 4 9.36 17.30 -11.03
C PHE A 4 8.07 16.51 -10.80
N ASP A 5 6.94 17.22 -10.61
CA ASP A 5 5.62 16.60 -10.45
C ASP A 5 5.10 15.91 -11.72
N ALA A 6 5.72 16.15 -12.89
CA ALA A 6 5.39 15.48 -14.15
C ALA A 6 6.20 14.19 -14.37
N LEU A 7 7.22 13.92 -13.53
CA LEU A 7 8.09 12.74 -13.68
C LEU A 7 7.49 11.47 -13.07
N ASP A 8 6.52 11.63 -12.17
CA ASP A 8 5.79 10.54 -11.56
C ASP A 8 4.29 10.76 -11.66
N GLU A 9 3.54 9.66 -11.68
CA GLU A 9 2.09 9.66 -11.67
C GLU A 9 1.59 8.72 -10.57
N GLN A 10 0.36 8.95 -10.13
CA GLN A 10 -0.28 8.10 -9.14
C GLN A 10 -0.34 6.66 -9.67
N CYS A 11 0.09 5.70 -8.85
CA CYS A 11 0.06 4.30 -9.24
C CYS A 11 -1.40 3.85 -9.44
N PRO A 12 -1.78 3.36 -10.64
CA PRO A 12 -3.16 3.00 -10.94
C PRO A 12 -3.61 1.72 -10.22
N GLU A 13 -2.68 0.83 -9.85
CA GLU A 13 -3.01 -0.43 -9.17
C GLU A 13 -3.43 -0.21 -7.71
N CYS A 14 -2.76 0.70 -7.00
CA CYS A 14 -3.02 0.99 -5.58
C CYS A 14 -3.63 2.36 -5.34
N ASN A 15 -3.97 3.11 -6.39
CA ASN A 15 -4.49 4.47 -6.32
C ASN A 15 -3.70 5.36 -5.36
N GLY A 16 -2.37 5.34 -5.43
CA GLY A 16 -1.53 6.20 -4.58
C GLY A 16 -1.22 5.65 -3.19
N LEU A 17 -1.87 4.57 -2.74
CA LEU A 17 -1.72 4.08 -1.36
C LEU A 17 -0.40 3.35 -1.10
N GLY A 18 0.28 2.88 -2.14
CA GLY A 18 1.48 2.04 -2.03
C GLY A 18 1.20 0.61 -1.56
N ARG A 19 -0.06 0.27 -1.27
CA ARG A 19 -0.47 -1.02 -0.76
C ARG A 19 -1.78 -1.47 -1.38
N THR A 20 -1.96 -2.78 -1.48
CA THR A 20 -3.21 -3.42 -1.92
C THR A 20 -3.81 -4.20 -0.75
N GLU A 21 -5.13 -4.19 -0.67
CA GLU A 21 -5.86 -4.96 0.33
C GLU A 21 -5.66 -6.45 0.12
N ASN A 22 -5.49 -7.20 1.22
CA ASN A 22 -5.46 -8.64 1.15
C ASN A 22 -6.90 -9.18 1.15
N PRO A 23 -7.36 -9.85 0.06
CA PRO A 23 -8.72 -10.36 -0.03
C PRO A 23 -9.07 -11.38 1.07
N THR A 24 -8.09 -12.04 1.68
CA THR A 24 -8.33 -13.01 2.77
C THR A 24 -8.87 -12.36 4.04
N TRP A 25 -8.82 -11.03 4.14
CA TRP A 25 -9.35 -10.27 5.26
C TRP A 25 -10.80 -9.81 5.06
N PHE A 26 -11.36 -9.97 3.86
CA PHE A 26 -12.71 -9.47 3.54
C PHE A 26 -13.79 -10.07 4.45
N GLU A 27 -13.68 -11.35 4.80
CA GLU A 27 -14.61 -12.05 5.69
C GLU A 27 -14.54 -11.57 7.16
N TYR A 28 -13.44 -10.91 7.53
CA TYR A 28 -13.20 -10.38 8.88
C TYR A 28 -13.62 -8.91 9.00
N TRP A 29 -13.64 -8.16 7.91
CA TRP A 29 -14.06 -6.75 7.90
C TRP A 29 -15.53 -6.54 8.27
N HIS A 30 -16.39 -7.53 8.03
CA HIS A 30 -17.80 -7.47 8.40
C HIS A 30 -18.06 -7.75 9.89
N LYS A 31 -17.10 -8.31 10.64
CA LYS A 31 -17.32 -8.75 12.03
C LYS A 31 -17.01 -7.71 13.09
N ASP A 32 -16.26 -6.66 12.79
CA ASP A 32 -16.08 -5.54 13.69
C ASP A 32 -16.08 -4.23 12.90
N LEU A 33 -17.30 -3.81 12.55
CA LEU A 33 -17.60 -2.40 12.36
C LEU A 33 -17.06 -1.68 13.59
N PHE A 34 -15.93 -0.98 13.44
CA PHE A 34 -15.50 0.19 14.22
C PHE A 34 -16.49 0.54 15.34
N ARG A 35 -16.48 -0.24 16.43
CA ARG A 35 -17.27 0.06 17.62
C ARG A 35 -16.47 1.12 18.35
N THR A 36 -16.62 2.34 17.83
CA THR A 36 -16.71 3.58 18.58
C THR A 36 -15.91 3.58 19.88
N LEU A 37 -14.78 4.28 19.85
CA LEU A 37 -14.41 5.27 20.88
C LEU A 37 -15.46 5.42 21.98
N GLY A 38 -15.09 5.00 23.20
CA GLY A 38 -15.83 5.26 24.43
C GLY A 38 -16.75 4.12 24.84
N THR A 39 -16.27 3.21 25.69
CA THR A 39 -16.78 2.98 27.05
C THR A 39 -15.98 1.84 27.65
N GLN A 40 -15.34 2.09 28.79
CA GLN A 40 -14.38 1.24 29.48
C GLN A 40 -15.00 0.00 30.17
N GLU A 41 -16.18 -0.48 29.72
CA GLU A 41 -17.05 -1.37 30.51
C GLU A 41 -17.33 -2.76 29.93
N LYS A 42 -16.67 -3.20 28.85
CA LYS A 42 -16.90 -4.55 28.29
C LYS A 42 -15.65 -5.41 28.14
N LEU A 43 -14.69 -5.28 29.06
CA LEU A 43 -13.48 -6.11 29.08
C LEU A 43 -13.69 -7.56 29.58
N ASN A 44 -14.90 -7.95 30.02
CA ASN A 44 -15.10 -9.25 30.68
C ASN A 44 -15.96 -10.29 29.94
N ILE A 45 -16.38 -10.06 28.68
CA ILE A 45 -17.26 -11.03 27.95
C ILE A 45 -16.83 -11.29 26.49
N VAL A 46 -15.56 -11.08 26.12
CA VAL A 46 -15.05 -11.49 24.78
C VAL A 46 -13.76 -12.29 24.93
N LYS A 47 -13.83 -13.37 25.71
CA LYS A 47 -12.91 -14.52 25.59
C LYS A 47 -13.54 -15.69 24.81
N GLU A 48 -14.69 -15.45 24.17
CA GLU A 48 -15.31 -16.42 23.27
C GLU A 48 -14.96 -16.07 21.84
N ALA A 49 -14.12 -16.93 21.25
CA ALA A 49 -13.84 -17.03 19.82
C ALA A 49 -13.49 -15.71 19.12
N ALA A 50 -12.28 -15.19 19.37
CA ALA A 50 -11.64 -14.40 18.33
C ALA A 50 -11.59 -15.29 17.08
N PRO A 51 -12.21 -14.90 15.95
CA PRO A 51 -12.02 -15.63 14.70
C PRO A 51 -10.52 -15.73 14.47
N ASP A 52 -10.00 -16.93 14.19
CA ASP A 52 -8.58 -17.13 13.86
C ASP A 52 -8.23 -16.13 12.76
N GLN A 53 -7.56 -15.03 13.12
CA GLN A 53 -7.23 -13.99 12.15
C GLN A 53 -6.34 -14.64 11.09
N PRO A 54 -6.44 -14.24 9.81
CA PRO A 54 -5.55 -14.77 8.80
C PRO A 54 -4.09 -14.53 9.20
N ASP A 55 -3.23 -15.54 9.11
CA ASP A 55 -1.78 -15.41 9.37
C ASP A 55 -1.08 -14.41 8.41
N LYS A 56 -1.76 -14.04 7.33
CA LYS A 56 -1.27 -13.12 6.30
C LYS A 56 -1.59 -11.66 6.67
N PRO A 57 -0.75 -10.69 6.29
CA PRO A 57 -0.99 -9.29 6.59
C PRO A 57 -2.28 -8.76 5.95
N ILE A 58 -2.89 -7.74 6.57
CA ILE A 58 -4.12 -7.06 6.10
C ILE A 58 -3.91 -6.39 4.73
N PHE A 59 -2.69 -5.89 4.50
CA PHE A 59 -2.30 -5.25 3.25
C PHE A 59 -1.01 -5.87 2.70
N PHE A 60 -0.91 -5.97 1.39
CA PHE A 60 0.32 -6.27 0.69
C PHE A 60 0.95 -4.99 0.14
N ILE A 61 2.28 -4.97 0.03
CA ILE A 61 2.97 -3.91 -0.70
C ILE A 61 2.55 -4.00 -2.17
N CYS A 62 2.13 -2.89 -2.76
CA CYS A 62 1.76 -2.84 -4.17
C CYS A 62 2.99 -3.20 -5.00
N LYS A 63 2.83 -4.20 -5.88
CA LYS A 63 3.93 -4.73 -6.67
C LYS A 63 4.37 -3.78 -7.77
N GLU A 64 3.43 -3.04 -8.35
CA GLU A 64 3.72 -2.11 -9.43
C GLU A 64 4.56 -0.90 -8.97
N CYS A 65 4.16 -0.24 -7.87
CA CYS A 65 4.89 0.92 -7.36
C CYS A 65 5.91 0.58 -6.26
N HIS A 66 6.04 -0.70 -5.90
CA HIS A 66 6.92 -1.18 -4.83
C HIS A 66 6.76 -0.40 -3.51
N GLY A 67 5.53 -0.06 -3.12
CA GLY A 67 5.25 0.65 -1.87
C GLY A 67 5.27 2.17 -1.97
N LYS A 68 5.67 2.75 -3.10
CA LYS A 68 5.83 4.22 -3.22
C LYS A 68 4.53 4.98 -3.46
N GLY A 69 3.48 4.30 -3.90
CA GLY A 69 2.22 4.93 -4.32
C GLY A 69 2.31 5.63 -5.68
N LYS A 70 3.48 5.72 -6.29
CA LYS A 70 3.69 6.39 -7.57
C LYS A 70 4.50 5.53 -8.52
N VAL A 71 4.28 5.73 -9.81
CA VAL A 71 5.05 5.12 -10.90
C VAL A 71 5.66 6.20 -11.78
N LEU A 72 6.79 5.91 -12.42
CA LEU A 72 7.44 6.87 -13.30
C LEU A 72 6.64 7.04 -14.58
N THR A 73 6.42 8.29 -15.00
CA THR A 73 5.92 8.61 -16.33
C THR A 73 6.97 8.26 -17.40
N ALA A 74 6.60 8.34 -18.68
CA ALA A 74 7.55 8.10 -19.78
C ALA A 74 8.77 9.04 -19.70
N GLU A 75 8.58 10.29 -19.30
CA GLU A 75 9.65 11.27 -19.11
C GLU A 75 10.51 10.93 -17.89
N GLY A 76 9.88 10.56 -16.76
CA GLY A 76 10.59 10.08 -15.58
C GLY A 76 11.47 8.86 -15.86
N LYS A 77 10.97 7.90 -16.66
CA LYS A 77 11.74 6.72 -17.08
C LYS A 77 12.97 7.12 -17.90
N ARG A 78 12.81 7.99 -18.90
CA ARG A 78 13.93 8.49 -19.72
C ARG A 78 14.99 9.20 -18.88
N LEU A 79 14.58 10.00 -17.89
CA LEU A 79 15.52 10.69 -17.01
C LEU A 79 16.31 9.70 -16.14
N VAL A 80 15.64 8.69 -15.59
CA VAL A 80 16.31 7.63 -14.81
C VAL A 80 17.27 6.83 -15.67
N GLU A 81 16.91 6.48 -16.91
CA GLU A 81 17.79 5.82 -17.86
C GLU A 81 19.02 6.68 -18.19
N PHE A 82 18.81 7.97 -18.46
CA PHE A 82 19.90 8.91 -18.69
C PHE A 82 20.85 9.00 -17.48
N MET A 83 20.32 9.13 -16.26
CA MET A 83 21.15 9.13 -15.04
C MET A 83 21.91 7.83 -14.87
N ARG A 84 21.27 6.67 -15.13
CA ARG A 84 21.91 5.36 -15.04
C ARG A 84 23.08 5.22 -16.01
N PHE A 85 22.92 5.70 -17.24
CA PHE A 85 23.99 5.69 -18.24
C PHE A 85 25.26 6.40 -17.74
N TRP A 86 25.10 7.57 -17.11
CA TRP A 86 26.25 8.34 -16.59
C TRP A 86 26.79 7.80 -15.27
N LEU A 87 25.93 7.26 -14.40
CA LEU A 87 26.33 6.75 -13.09
C LEU A 87 26.95 5.34 -13.16
N ASN A 88 26.63 4.56 -14.19
CA ASN A 88 27.15 3.22 -14.37
C ASN A 88 27.42 2.91 -15.85
N PRO A 89 28.48 3.50 -16.44
CA PRO A 89 28.75 3.42 -17.88
C PRO A 89 29.18 2.02 -18.38
N ASN A 90 29.25 1.01 -17.49
CA ASN A 90 29.72 -0.35 -17.79
C ASN A 90 28.59 -1.41 -17.74
N TYR A 91 27.32 -1.01 -17.79
CA TYR A 91 26.16 -1.92 -17.80
C TYR A 91 25.36 -1.81 -19.10
#